data_AF-A0A392M809-F1
#
_entry.id   AF-A0A392M809-F1
#
_cell.length_a   1.000
_cell.length_b   1.000
_cell.length_c   1.000
_cell.angle_alpha   90.00
_cell.angle_beta   90.00
_cell.angle_gamma   90.00
#
_symmetry.space_group_name_H-M   'P 1'
#
loop_
_entity.id
_entity.type
_entity.pdbx_description
1 polymer ?
#
loop_
_entity_poly.entity_id
_entity_poly.type
_entity_poly.pdbx_seq_one_letter_code
_entity_poly.pdbx_strand_id
1 'polypeptide(L)'
;MMNAFSEGLTLAERSGLNPSTLLDVLDLGAISNGMFKLKGPTMLKNSYPPAFPLKHQQKDMRLALALGDENAVPMPVAAAANE
;
A
#
# COMPACT_ATOMS: atom_id res chain seq x y z
N MET A 1 -3.22 -3.63 0.59
CA MET A 1 -3.29 -2.37 1.36
C MET A 1 -2.27 -1.33 0.90
N MET A 2 -0.97 -1.66 0.75
CA MET A 2 0.05 -0.65 0.36
C MET A 2 -0.23 0.01 -1.01
N ASN A 3 -0.59 -0.75 -2.05
CA ASN A 3 -0.90 -0.18 -3.37
C ASN A 3 -2.12 0.76 -3.31
N ALA A 4 -3.25 0.29 -2.79
CA ALA A 4 -4.44 1.13 -2.60
C ALA A 4 -4.17 2.42 -1.78
N PHE A 5 -3.32 2.32 -0.76
CA PHE A 5 -2.90 3.49 0.02
C PHE A 5 -2.07 4.47 -0.80
N SER A 6 -1.11 3.95 -1.60
CA SER A 6 -0.26 4.75 -2.48
C SER A 6 -1.09 5.44 -3.56
N GLU A 7 -1.99 4.72 -4.21
CA GLU A 7 -2.94 5.26 -5.19
C GLU A 7 -3.80 6.37 -4.59
N GLY A 8 -4.34 6.16 -3.38
CA GLY A 8 -5.14 7.17 -2.68
C GLY A 8 -4.36 8.45 -2.38
N LEU A 9 -3.12 8.33 -1.90
CA LEU A 9 -2.25 9.48 -1.65
C LEU A 9 -1.94 10.26 -2.94
N THR A 10 -1.55 9.56 -4.00
CA THR A 10 -1.27 10.18 -5.30
C THR A 10 -2.52 10.82 -5.89
N LEU A 11 -3.67 10.15 -5.82
CA LEU A 11 -4.92 10.69 -6.33
C LEU A 11 -5.34 11.96 -5.59
N ALA A 12 -5.21 12.00 -4.26
CA ALA A 12 -5.51 13.18 -3.47
C ALA A 12 -4.61 14.36 -3.85
N GLU A 13 -3.29 14.13 -3.93
CA GLU A 13 -2.33 15.15 -4.38
C GLU A 13 -2.69 15.69 -5.76
N ARG A 14 -2.94 14.80 -6.73
CA ARG A 14 -3.30 15.17 -8.11
C ARG A 14 -4.66 15.85 -8.22
N SER A 15 -5.53 15.65 -7.24
CA SER A 15 -6.83 16.32 -7.14
C SER A 15 -6.75 17.67 -6.41
N GLY A 16 -5.55 18.14 -6.05
CA GLY A 16 -5.35 19.42 -5.35
C GLY A 16 -5.66 19.37 -3.85
N LEU A 17 -5.80 18.18 -3.27
CA LEU A 17 -5.97 18.00 -1.83
C LEU A 17 -4.61 17.95 -1.14
N ASN A 18 -4.57 18.34 0.14
CA ASN A 18 -3.39 18.14 0.96
C ASN A 18 -3.30 16.65 1.41
N PRO A 19 -2.28 15.89 0.97
CA PRO A 19 -2.15 14.48 1.33
C PRO A 19 -1.94 14.26 2.85
N SER A 20 -1.44 15.26 3.57
CA SER A 20 -1.30 15.19 5.03
C SER A 20 -2.69 15.17 5.71
N THR A 21 -3.61 16.00 5.23
CA THR A 21 -5.01 15.99 5.70
C THR A 21 -5.69 14.67 5.37
N LEU A 22 -5.39 14.05 4.21
CA LEU A 22 -5.88 12.71 3.92
C LEU A 22 -5.37 11.69 4.95
N LEU A 23 -4.09 11.74 5.33
CA LEU A 23 -3.55 10.85 6.37
C LEU A 23 -4.29 11.03 7.70
N ASP A 24 -4.54 12.28 8.11
CA ASP A 24 -5.27 12.57 9.36
C ASP A 24 -6.69 11.99 9.32
N VAL A 25 -7.41 12.16 8.21
CA VAL A 25 -8.76 11.61 8.03
C VAL A 25 -8.76 10.07 8.07
N LEU A 26 -7.80 9.44 7.39
CA LEU A 26 -7.65 7.98 7.41
C LEU A 26 -7.37 7.47 8.83
N ASP A 27 -6.64 8.23 9.65
CA ASP A 27 -6.27 7.83 11.00
C ASP A 27 -7.41 7.94 12.03
N LEU A 28 -8.41 8.77 11.76
CA LEU A 28 -9.62 8.91 12.57
C LEU A 28 -10.71 7.88 12.21
N GLY A 29 -10.57 7.23 11.06
CA GLY A 29 -11.58 6.34 10.49
C GLY A 29 -11.38 4.85 10.80
N ALA A 30 -12.33 4.04 10.32
CA ALA A 30 -12.34 2.58 10.52
C ALA A 30 -11.15 1.83 9.88
N ILE A 31 -10.42 2.47 8.97
CA ILE A 31 -9.24 1.89 8.30
C ILE A 31 -7.91 2.36 8.90
N SER A 32 -7.94 3.08 10.04
CA SER A 32 -6.74 3.43 10.79
C SER A 32 -5.94 2.18 11.14
N ASN A 33 -4.63 2.22 10.88
CA ASN A 33 -3.73 1.10 11.15
C ASN A 33 -2.28 1.57 11.30
N GLY A 34 -1.46 0.78 11.98
CA GLY A 34 -0.06 1.11 12.25
C GLY A 34 0.80 1.28 10.99
N MET A 35 0.50 0.57 9.90
CA MET A 35 1.26 0.67 8.65
C MET A 35 1.07 2.05 8.00
N PHE A 36 -0.15 2.58 7.95
CA PHE A 36 -0.42 3.90 7.39
C PHE A 36 0.23 5.00 8.23
N LYS A 37 0.11 4.95 9.56
CA LYS A 37 0.79 5.91 10.47
C LYS A 37 2.31 5.89 10.30
N LEU A 38 2.90 4.71 10.09
CA LEU A 38 4.34 4.55 9.93
C LEU A 38 4.84 4.99 8.55
N LYS A 39 4.13 4.61 7.48
CA LYS A 39 4.60 4.76 6.09
C LYS A 39 4.14 6.07 5.45
N GLY A 40 2.94 6.55 5.78
CA GLY A 40 2.36 7.77 5.21
C GLY A 40 3.29 8.97 5.27
N PRO A 41 3.79 9.37 6.46
CA PRO A 41 4.66 10.55 6.59
C PRO A 41 5.97 10.45 5.81
N THR A 42 6.53 9.24 5.64
CA THR A 42 7.77 9.06 4.87
C THR A 42 7.49 9.03 3.37
N MET A 43 6.35 8.46 2.95
CA MET A 43 5.89 8.48 1.56
C MET A 43 5.65 9.91 1.07
N LEU A 44 5.02 10.77 1.87
CA LEU A 44 4.80 12.20 1.52
C LEU A 44 6.11 12.98 1.35
N LYS A 45 7.21 12.51 1.95
CA LYS A 45 8.55 13.09 1.84
C LYS A 45 9.39 12.41 0.75
N ASN A 46 8.82 11.50 -0.04
CA ASN A 46 9.55 10.65 -0.99
C ASN A 46 10.75 9.93 -0.34
N SER A 47 10.61 9.52 0.92
CA SER A 47 11.65 8.87 1.70
C SER A 47 11.27 7.42 1.99
N TYR A 48 12.11 6.48 1.54
CA TYR A 48 11.84 5.05 1.61
C TYR A 48 13.00 4.27 2.25
N PRO A 49 13.40 4.59 3.50
CA PRO A 49 14.42 3.80 4.17
C PRO A 49 13.93 2.34 4.33
N PRO A 50 14.76 1.35 3.98
CA PRO A 50 14.32 -0.04 3.92
C PRO A 50 14.15 -0.62 5.34
N ALA A 51 12.91 -0.63 5.83
CA ALA A 51 12.51 -1.48 6.96
C ALA A 51 12.12 -2.88 6.48
N PHE A 52 11.46 -2.94 5.32
CA PHE A 52 11.18 -4.16 4.58
C PHE A 52 11.46 -3.88 3.10
N PRO A 53 12.54 -4.45 2.50
CA PRO A 53 12.90 -4.17 1.12
C PRO A 53 11.78 -4.51 0.14
N LEU A 54 11.49 -3.61 -0.80
CA LEU A 54 10.40 -3.76 -1.78
C LEU A 54 10.53 -5.07 -2.59
N LYS A 55 11.76 -5.45 -2.96
CA LYS A 55 12.03 -6.72 -3.66
C LYS A 55 11.56 -7.96 -2.88
N HIS A 56 11.55 -7.90 -1.54
CA HIS A 56 11.08 -9.01 -0.71
C HIS A 56 9.55 -9.02 -0.62
N GLN A 57 8.91 -7.85 -0.50
CA GLN A 57 7.45 -7.74 -0.61
C GLN A 57 6.95 -8.28 -1.95
N GLN A 58 7.59 -7.93 -3.07
CA GLN A 58 7.21 -8.43 -4.40
C GLN A 58 7.44 -9.94 -4.53
N LYS A 59 8.55 -10.46 -4.01
CA LYS A 59 8.80 -11.91 -3.93
C LYS A 59 7.71 -12.62 -3.13
N ASP A 60 7.27 -12.06 -1.99
CA ASP A 60 6.20 -12.65 -1.18
C ASP A 60 4.84 -12.62 -1.90
N MET A 61 4.54 -11.56 -2.66
CA MET A 61 3.33 -11.50 -3.50
C MET A 61 3.34 -12.58 -4.59
N ARG A 62 4.48 -12.80 -5.26
CA ARG A 62 4.65 -13.89 -6.23
C ARG A 62 4.41 -15.26 -5.60
N LEU A 63 4.95 -15.50 -4.40
CA LEU A 63 4.74 -16.76 -3.68
C LEU A 63 3.28 -16.94 -3.25
N ALA A 64 2.62 -15.88 -2.78
CA ALA A 64 1.20 -15.92 -2.44
C ALA A 64 0.34 -16.25 -3.66
N LEU A 65 0.61 -15.65 -4.83
CA LEU A 65 -0.10 -15.94 -6.07
C LEU A 65 0.11 -17.38 -6.54
N ALA A 66 1.34 -17.91 -6.46
CA ALA A 66 1.61 -19.31 -6.76
C ALA A 66 0.82 -20.26 -5.85
N LEU A 67 0.73 -19.95 -4.55
CA LEU A 67 -0.08 -20.73 -3.61
C LEU A 67 -1.58 -20.62 -3.91
N GLY A 68 -2.06 -19.45 -4.35
CA GLY A 68 -3.43 -19.27 -4.82
C GLY A 68 -3.74 -20.15 -6.03
N ASP A 69 -2.82 -20.22 -6.99
CA ASP A 69 -2.92 -21.09 -8.17
C ASP A 69 -3.01 -22.58 -7.77
N GLU A 70 -2.10 -23.05 -6.89
CA GLU A 70 -2.10 -24.42 -6.36
C GLU A 70 -3.43 -24.82 -5.70
N ASN A 71 -4.13 -23.87 -5.11
CA ASN A 71 -5.41 -24.09 -4.42
C ASN A 71 -6.64 -23.64 -5.25
N ALA A 72 -6.46 -23.28 -6.52
CA ALA A 72 -7.51 -22.76 -7.39
C ALA A 72 -8.29 -21.56 -6.80
N VAL A 73 -7.60 -20.66 -6.10
CA VAL A 73 -8.16 -19.44 -5.51
C VAL A 73 -7.83 -18.22 -6.37
N PRO A 74 -8.81 -17.59 -7.05
CA PRO A 74 -8.58 -16.38 -7.82
C PRO A 74 -8.31 -15.18 -6.90
N MET A 75 -7.18 -14.50 -7.09
CA MET A 75 -6.76 -13.34 -6.29
C MET A 75 -6.41 -12.11 -7.15
N PRO A 76 -7.40 -11.52 -7.85
CA PRO A 76 -7.15 -10.45 -8.83
C PRO A 76 -6.51 -9.20 -8.21
N VAL A 77 -6.88 -8.81 -7.00
CA VAL A 77 -6.28 -7.65 -6.31
C VAL A 77 -4.81 -7.93 -5.93
N ALA A 78 -4.48 -9.16 -5.54
CA ALA A 78 -3.09 -9.53 -5.26
C ALA A 78 -2.26 -9.57 -6.54
N ALA A 79 -2.84 -10.03 -7.65
CA ALA A 79 -2.19 -10.06 -8.96
C ALA A 79 -1.86 -8.65 -9.43
N ALA A 80 -2.84 -7.73 -9.44
CA ALA A 80 -2.63 -6.33 -9.79
C ALA A 80 -1.59 -5.64 -8.90
N ALA A 81 -1.52 -6.03 -7.62
CA ALA A 81 -0.54 -5.48 -6.68
C ALA A 81 0.89 -6.04 -6.84
N ASN A 82 1.08 -7.12 -7.62
CA ASN A 82 2.37 -7.79 -7.83
C ASN A 82 3.09 -7.35 -9.12
N GLU A 83 2.39 -6.67 -10.02
CA GLU A 83 2.94 -6.01 -11.22
C GLU A 83 3.71 -4.74 -10.85
#